data_AF-J4I7Z6-F1
#
_entry.id   AF-J4I7Z6-F1
#
_cell.length_a   1.000
_cell.length_b   1.000
_cell.length_c   1.000
_cell.angle_alpha   90.00
_cell.angle_beta   90.00
_cell.angle_gamma   90.00
#
_symmetry.space_group_name_H-M   'P 1'
#
loop_
_entity.id
_entity.type
_entity.pdbx_description
1 polymer ?
#
loop_
_entity_poly.entity_id
_entity_poly.type
_entity_poly.pdbx_seq_one_letter_code
_entity_poly.pdbx_strand_id
1 'polypeptide(L)' 'MAGKSKARTIIVRMISTARTGYFYTTQRLRIGPKLAAVKYDPKVRSRVLFVESKKTAK' A
#
# COMPACT_ATOMS: atom_id res chain seq x y z
N MET A 1 13.98 29.80 -11.80
CA MET A 1 12.84 28.86 -11.70
C MET A 1 13.23 27.70 -10.80
N ALA A 2 12.69 27.59 -9.58
CA ALA A 2 12.97 26.44 -8.72
C ALA A 2 12.22 25.21 -9.24
N GLY A 3 12.95 24.16 -9.61
CA GLY A 3 12.35 22.90 -10.06
C GLY A 3 11.44 22.30 -8.98
N LYS A 4 10.25 21.85 -9.36
CA LYS A 4 9.27 21.26 -8.43
C LYS A 4 9.87 20.03 -7.75
N SER A 5 10.08 20.12 -6.43
CA SER A 5 10.64 19.00 -5.67
C SER A 5 9.62 17.87 -5.54
N LYS A 6 10.12 16.65 -5.61
CA LYS A 6 9.35 15.42 -5.52
C LYS A 6 8.92 15.21 -4.05
N ALA A 7 7.63 14.91 -3.81
CA ALA A 7 7.14 14.65 -2.45
C ALA A 7 7.92 13.53 -1.73
N ARG A 8 8.17 13.72 -0.43
CA ARG A 8 8.91 12.78 0.44
C ARG A 8 8.14 11.47 0.67
N THR A 9 6.81 11.54 0.75
CA THR A 9 5.92 10.40 0.96
C THR A 9 5.10 10.08 -0.30
N ILE A 10 4.65 8.83 -0.40
CA ILE A 10 3.74 8.36 -1.44
C ILE A 10 2.57 7.61 -0.81
N ILE A 11 1.39 7.74 -1.42
CA ILE A 11 0.22 6.95 -1.08
C ILE A 11 0.33 5.61 -1.80
N VAL A 12 0.19 4.52 -1.05
CA VAL A 12 0.24 3.15 -1.55
C VAL A 12 -0.98 2.36 -1.11
N ARG A 13 -1.32 1.32 -1.86
CA ARG A 13 -2.35 0.36 -1.49
C ARG A 13 -1.67 -0.88 -0.93
N MET A 14 -2.14 -1.37 0.22
CA MET A 14 -1.76 -2.69 0.69
C MET A 14 -2.88 -3.65 0.33
N ILE A 15 -2.59 -4.67 -0.46
CA ILE A 15 -3.55 -5.63 -0.99
C ILE A 15 -3.52 -6.89 -0.13
N SER A 16 -4.69 -7.43 0.19
CA SER A 16 -4.85 -8.70 0.90
C SER A 16 -4.24 -9.86 0.09
N THR A 17 -3.38 -10.67 0.70
CA THR A 17 -2.83 -11.87 0.05
C THR A 17 -3.87 -12.98 -0.11
N ALA A 18 -5.03 -12.87 0.56
CA ALA A 18 -6.13 -13.80 0.42
C ALA A 18 -6.94 -13.63 -0.87
N ARG A 19 -6.47 -12.79 -1.81
CA ARG A 19 -7.06 -12.57 -3.15
C ARG A 19 -8.54 -12.16 -3.14
N THR A 20 -9.01 -11.55 -2.07
CA THR A 20 -10.38 -11.06 -1.95
C THR A 20 -10.63 -9.72 -2.68
N GLY A 21 -9.55 -9.05 -3.09
CA GLY A 21 -9.59 -7.71 -3.66
C GLY A 21 -9.77 -6.59 -2.61
N TYR A 22 -9.81 -6.91 -1.32
CA TYR A 22 -9.80 -5.89 -0.27
C TYR A 22 -8.41 -5.26 -0.13
N PHE A 23 -8.36 -3.95 0.11
CA PHE A 23 -7.11 -3.22 0.28
C PHE A 23 -7.24 -2.08 1.29
N TYR A 24 -6.11 -1.72 1.89
CA TYR A 24 -5.96 -0.52 2.70
C TYR A 24 -5.16 0.54 1.95
N THR A 25 -5.51 1.81 2.14
CA THR A 25 -4.70 2.93 1.66
C THR A 25 -3.80 3.40 2.79
N THR A 26 -2.50 3.54 2.54
CA THR A 26 -1.51 3.98 3.54
C THR A 26 -0.50 4.93 2.91
N GLN A 27 0.23 5.68 3.72
CA GLN A 27 1.35 6.49 3.26
C GLN A 27 2.66 5.84 3.68
N ARG A 28 3.67 5.90 2.80
CA ARG A 28 5.05 5.52 3.13
C ARG A 28 6.06 6.51 2.59
N LEU A 29 7.28 6.44 3.10
CA LEU A 29 8.41 7.15 2.51
C LEU A 29 8.67 6.65 1.08
N ARG A 30 8.92 7.58 0.16
CA ARG A 30 9.20 7.27 -1.25
C ARG A 30 10.46 6.42 -1.39
N ILE A 31 11.51 6.79 -0.66
CA ILE A 31 12.79 6.09 -0.55
C ILE A 31 12.72 5.28 0.74
N GLY A 32 12.38 4.00 0.63
CA GLY A 32 12.19 3.10 1.77
C GLY A 32 11.70 1.73 1.31
N PRO A 33 11.73 0.72 2.20
CA PRO A 33 11.27 -0.63 1.88
C PRO A 33 9.75 -0.65 1.61
N LYS A 34 9.30 -1.70 0.91
CA LYS A 34 7.87 -1.94 0.70
C LYS A 34 7.19 -2.31 2.01
N LEU A 35 5.95 -1.88 2.18
CA LEU A 35 5.17 -2.24 3.35
C LEU A 35 4.61 -3.67 3.24
N ALA A 36 4.69 -4.40 4.36
CA ALA A 36 3.97 -5.64 4.59
C ALA A 36 3.46 -5.63 6.04
N ALA A 37 2.19 -5.99 6.25
CA ALA A 37 1.60 -6.02 7.58
C ALA A 37 0.46 -7.02 7.66
N VAL A 38 0.28 -7.66 8.81
CA VAL A 38 -0.90 -8.50 9.08
C VAL A 38 -2.06 -7.62 9.51
N LYS A 39 -3.15 -7.64 8.75
CA LYS A 39 -4.37 -6.85 9.03
C LYS A 39 -5.62 -7.70 8.83
N TYR A 40 -6.74 -7.23 9.36
CA TYR A 40 -8.02 -7.89 9.18
C TYR A 40 -8.53 -7.70 7.74
N ASP A 41 -8.98 -8.77 7.11
CA ASP A 41 -9.71 -8.73 5.85
C ASP A 41 -11.19 -9.02 6.12
N PRO A 42 -12.12 -8.06 5.94
CA PRO A 42 -13.54 -8.26 6.20
C PRO A 42 -14.20 -9.27 5.26
N LYS A 43 -13.61 -9.56 4.09
CA LYS A 43 -14.13 -10.56 3.15
C LYS A 43 -13.83 -11.99 3.58
N VAL A 44 -12.66 -12.22 4.20
CA VAL A 44 -12.29 -13.53 4.78
C VAL A 44 -12.73 -13.65 6.24
N ARG A 45 -12.95 -12.52 6.91
CA ARG A 45 -13.19 -12.41 8.35
C ARG A 45 -12.03 -12.92 9.20
N SER A 46 -10.81 -12.75 8.72
CA SER A 46 -9.59 -13.18 9.41
C SER A 46 -8.46 -12.17 9.26
N ARG A 47 -7.44 -12.29 10.11
CA ARG A 47 -6.20 -11.52 9.97
C ARG A 47 -5.28 -12.21 8.98
N VAL A 48 -4.95 -11.52 7.89
CA VAL A 48 -4.11 -12.03 6.80
C VAL A 48 -2.99 -11.05 6.50
N LEU A 49 -1.98 -11.53 5.77
CA LEU A 49 -0.89 -10.67 5.30
C LEU A 49 -1.42 -9.71 4.22
N PHE A 50 -1.04 -8.45 4.33
CA PHE A 50 -1.25 -7.44 3.31
C PHE A 50 0.11 -6.98 2.80
N VAL A 51 0.25 -6.88 1.48
CA VAL A 51 1.50 -6.47 0.82
C VAL A 51 1.28 -5.21 -0.02
N GLU A 52 2.26 -4.33 -0.03
CA GLU A 52 2.22 -3.12 -0.84
C GLU A 52 2.12 -3.44 -2.33
N SER A 53 1.15 -2.82 -2.99
CA SER A 53 1.05 -2.72 -4.43
C SER A 53 1.15 -1.24 -4.84
N LYS A 54 2.02 -0.98 -5.82
CA LYS A 54 2.05 0.33 -6.48
C LYS A 54 0.75 0.47 -7.27
N LYS A 55 0.06 1.60 -7.10
CA LYS A 55 -1.00 2.02 -8.02
C LYS A 55 -0.32 2.28 -9.38
N THR A 56 -0.24 1.27 -10.24
CA THR A 56 0.13 1.48 -11.64
C THR A 56 -1.05 2.21 -12.29
N ALA A 57 -0.98 3.53 -12.33
CA ALA A 57 -1.67 4.23 -13.40
C ALA A 57 -0.87 3.89 -14.67
N LYS A 58 -1.47 3.08 -15.54
CA LYS A 58 -0.98 2.89 -16.90
C LYS A 58 -1.16 4.21 -17.65
#